data_AF-A0A7W5AK28-F1
#
_entry.id   AF-A0A7W5AK28-F1
#
_cell.length_a   1.000
_cell.length_b   1.000
_cell.length_c   1.000
_cell.angle_alpha   90.00
_cell.angle_beta   90.00
_cell.angle_gamma   90.00
#
_symmetry.space_group_name_H-M   'P 1'
#
loop_
_entity.id
_entity.type
_entity.pdbx_description
1 polymer ?
#
loop_
_entity_poly.entity_id
_entity_poly.type
_entity_poly.pdbx_seq_one_letter_code
_entity_poly.pdbx_strand_id
1 'polypeptide(L)'
;MNGAVLTTTDPDITTAVRELAIRAGLPLSVHQPHEPTAARRKTATLIIVGADQITALGEQTASPDRTIIVAAGTSPVTASQAAAGQPVLRLPQDEQQIVRLFEDTAAPVLDRLRATGCRIGFTDPRHRRSGYVPPLAVTDWRRHPGQAVYVNCGQLACGDADIGLAHTVRRSNFRSLHRRFPAAWTDTVADDLTELGAFVADLPAAAIDALCSLADRETILDTDDHRAVHEDDIVESWALEAAFDVYSRLPPACRKVWDRTCPYRVTELLHQVVDDTGVGPVHDGWQVRWLITELAPLLAARLMAEHRHTPPGTPSAITALQDHAARHRYRRASRPSH
;
A
#
# COMPACT_ATOMS: atom_id res chain seq x y z
N MET A 1 9.02 -4.30 -15.64
CA MET A 1 10.25 -3.49 -15.88
C MET A 1 11.26 -3.81 -14.78
N ASN A 2 12.55 -4.00 -15.07
CA ASN A 2 13.43 -4.66 -14.10
C ASN A 2 14.56 -3.76 -13.64
N GLY A 3 14.67 -3.57 -12.32
CA GLY A 3 15.80 -2.90 -11.69
C GLY A 3 17.08 -3.73 -11.77
N ALA A 4 17.86 -3.71 -10.70
CA ALA A 4 19.09 -4.46 -10.59
C ALA A 4 18.89 -5.83 -9.93
N VAL A 5 19.75 -6.77 -10.32
CA VAL A 5 19.87 -8.09 -9.71
C VAL A 5 21.26 -8.23 -9.09
N LEU A 6 21.32 -8.51 -7.79
CA LEU A 6 22.56 -8.86 -7.09
C LEU A 6 22.64 -10.36 -6.89
N THR A 7 23.77 -10.97 -7.26
CA THR A 7 24.13 -12.35 -6.92
C THR A 7 25.44 -12.37 -6.14
N THR A 8 25.40 -12.78 -4.88
CA THR A 8 26.58 -12.96 -4.02
C THR A 8 26.21 -13.85 -2.83
N THR A 9 27.20 -14.55 -2.27
CA THR A 9 27.10 -15.21 -0.95
C THR A 9 27.74 -14.38 0.15
N ASP A 10 28.42 -13.29 -0.20
CA ASP A 10 29.07 -12.39 0.72
C ASP A 10 28.03 -11.44 1.38
N PRO A 11 27.83 -11.55 2.71
CA PRO A 11 26.87 -10.70 3.42
C PRO A 11 27.30 -9.24 3.49
N ASP A 12 28.61 -8.94 3.45
CA ASP A 12 29.13 -7.57 3.49
C ASP A 12 28.87 -6.87 2.16
N ILE A 13 29.09 -7.56 1.04
CA ILE A 13 28.69 -7.09 -0.29
C ILE A 13 27.17 -6.89 -0.35
N THR A 14 26.39 -7.86 0.15
CA THR A 14 24.93 -7.77 0.16
C THR A 14 24.44 -6.53 0.90
N THR A 15 24.98 -6.29 2.10
CA THR A 15 24.60 -5.17 2.95
C THR A 15 24.97 -3.85 2.31
N ALA A 16 26.24 -3.69 1.89
CA ALA A 16 26.72 -2.46 1.28
C ALA A 16 25.98 -2.13 -0.03
N VAL A 17 25.83 -3.10 -0.94
CA VAL A 17 25.11 -2.87 -2.21
C VAL A 17 23.64 -2.49 -1.97
N ARG A 18 22.98 -3.10 -0.99
CA ARG A 18 21.61 -2.71 -0.61
C ARG A 18 21.55 -1.26 -0.13
N GLU A 19 22.46 -0.85 0.73
CA GLU A 19 22.53 0.54 1.22
C GLU A 19 22.76 1.54 0.09
N LEU A 20 23.65 1.23 -0.84
CA LEU A 20 23.89 2.06 -2.02
C LEU A 20 22.68 2.10 -2.96
N ALA A 21 22.01 0.96 -3.18
CA ALA A 21 20.79 0.90 -3.99
C ALA A 21 19.64 1.72 -3.37
N ILE A 22 19.47 1.66 -2.05
CA ILE A 22 18.51 2.47 -1.29
C ILE A 22 18.79 3.96 -1.45
N ARG A 23 20.07 4.35 -1.33
CA ARG A 23 20.49 5.74 -1.53
C ARG A 23 20.25 6.21 -2.95
N ALA A 24 20.50 5.37 -3.96
CA ALA A 24 20.33 5.72 -5.37
C ALA A 24 18.87 5.61 -5.86
N GLY A 25 18.01 4.89 -5.14
CA GLY A 25 16.64 4.59 -5.57
C GLY A 25 16.57 3.52 -6.64
N LEU A 26 17.52 2.58 -6.64
CA LEU A 26 17.57 1.48 -7.59
C LEU A 26 16.80 0.27 -7.04
N PRO A 27 15.67 -0.15 -7.65
CA PRO A 27 14.98 -1.39 -7.27
C PRO A 27 15.95 -2.57 -7.32
N LEU A 28 16.17 -3.25 -6.20
CA LEU A 28 17.21 -4.27 -6.08
C LEU A 28 16.62 -5.61 -5.64
N SER A 29 16.77 -6.62 -6.50
CA SER A 29 16.49 -8.02 -6.15
C SER A 29 17.80 -8.73 -5.80
N VAL A 30 17.86 -9.34 -4.62
CA VAL A 30 19.02 -10.15 -4.20
C VAL A 30 18.69 -11.62 -4.37
N HIS A 31 19.59 -12.34 -5.03
CA HIS A 31 19.42 -13.73 -5.41
C HIS A 31 20.57 -14.59 -4.87
N GLN A 32 20.21 -15.79 -4.42
CA GLN A 32 21.19 -16.80 -4.06
C GLN A 32 21.76 -17.46 -5.34
N PRO A 33 23.02 -17.91 -5.33
CA PRO A 33 23.69 -18.43 -6.54
C PRO A 33 22.99 -19.61 -7.22
N HIS A 34 22.23 -20.40 -6.45
CA HIS A 34 21.56 -21.61 -6.92
C HIS A 34 20.12 -21.38 -7.42
N GLU A 35 19.60 -20.16 -7.29
CA GLU A 35 18.28 -19.84 -7.83
C GLU A 35 18.33 -19.74 -9.35
N PRO A 36 17.24 -20.10 -10.06
CA PRO A 36 17.15 -19.93 -11.51
C PRO A 36 17.17 -18.43 -11.86
N THR A 37 18.38 -17.88 -12.00
CA THR A 37 18.65 -16.46 -12.25
C THR A 37 18.67 -16.13 -13.73
N ALA A 38 18.78 -17.11 -14.63
CA ALA A 38 18.92 -16.89 -16.06
C ALA A 38 17.75 -16.11 -16.68
N ALA A 39 16.50 -16.41 -16.29
CA ALA A 39 15.33 -15.68 -16.80
C ALA A 39 15.28 -14.23 -16.29
N ARG A 40 15.63 -13.99 -15.02
CA ARG A 40 15.61 -12.65 -14.42
C ARG A 40 16.78 -11.79 -14.90
N ARG A 41 17.99 -12.36 -15.01
CA ARG A 41 19.19 -11.69 -15.55
C ARG A 41 18.97 -11.14 -16.96
N LYS A 42 18.27 -11.89 -17.83
CA LYS A 42 17.93 -11.43 -19.19
C LYS A 42 17.12 -10.15 -19.22
N THR A 43 16.38 -9.89 -18.15
CA THR A 43 15.41 -8.81 -18.10
C THR A 43 15.89 -7.63 -17.24
N ALA A 44 16.86 -7.85 -16.35
CA ALA A 44 17.47 -6.85 -15.47
C ALA A 44 18.15 -5.72 -16.25
N THR A 45 18.07 -4.49 -15.73
CA THR A 45 18.78 -3.33 -16.32
C THR A 45 20.25 -3.32 -15.92
N LEU A 46 20.57 -3.85 -14.73
CA LEU A 46 21.93 -3.98 -14.22
C LEU A 46 22.09 -5.33 -13.51
N ILE A 47 23.18 -6.02 -13.80
CA ILE A 47 23.56 -7.25 -13.11
C ILE A 47 24.76 -6.94 -12.23
N ILE A 48 24.64 -7.25 -10.95
CA ILE A 48 25.68 -7.04 -9.95
C ILE A 48 26.11 -8.40 -9.46
N VAL A 49 27.40 -8.70 -9.59
CA VAL A 49 27.96 -9.99 -9.18
C VAL A 49 29.02 -9.74 -8.11
N GLY A 50 28.86 -10.39 -6.96
CA GLY A 50 29.89 -10.38 -5.93
C GLY A 50 31.15 -11.10 -6.42
N ALA A 51 32.32 -10.64 -5.99
CA ALA A 51 33.60 -11.21 -6.42
C ALA A 51 33.73 -12.72 -6.11
N ASP A 52 33.00 -13.18 -5.09
CA ASP A 52 32.86 -14.58 -4.69
C ASP A 52 32.10 -15.46 -5.71
N GLN A 53 31.33 -14.86 -6.62
CA GLN A 53 30.48 -15.56 -7.59
C GLN A 53 30.98 -15.47 -9.04
N ILE A 54 32.15 -14.85 -9.30
CA ILE A 54 32.65 -14.64 -10.66
C ILE A 54 32.89 -15.95 -11.41
N THR A 55 33.40 -16.99 -10.74
CA THR A 55 33.67 -18.28 -11.38
C THR A 55 32.38 -18.92 -11.93
N ALA A 56 31.29 -18.83 -11.18
CA ALA A 56 29.97 -19.31 -11.61
C ALA A 56 29.40 -18.49 -12.79
N LEU A 57 29.83 -17.24 -12.95
CA LEU A 57 29.47 -16.39 -14.09
C LEU A 57 30.25 -16.80 -15.36
N GLY A 58 31.53 -17.15 -15.24
CA GLY A 58 32.41 -17.50 -16.36
C GLY A 58 31.99 -18.76 -17.14
N GLU A 59 31.26 -19.68 -16.51
CA GLU A 59 30.71 -20.88 -17.14
C GLU A 59 29.40 -20.62 -17.92
N GLN A 60 28.76 -19.46 -17.70
CA GLN A 60 27.52 -19.05 -18.36
C GLN A 60 27.83 -17.93 -19.38
N THR A 61 28.15 -18.33 -20.61
CA THR A 61 28.50 -17.51 -21.79
C THR A 61 27.87 -16.11 -21.92
N ALA A 62 28.64 -15.19 -22.53
CA ALA A 62 28.28 -13.86 -23.02
C ALA A 62 27.63 -12.97 -21.94
N SER A 63 28.46 -12.48 -21.03
CA SER A 63 28.02 -11.51 -20.03
C SER A 63 27.61 -10.21 -20.76
N PRO A 64 26.34 -9.77 -20.65
CA PRO A 64 25.85 -8.58 -21.36
C PRO A 64 26.62 -7.33 -20.92
N ASP A 65 26.59 -6.27 -21.73
CA ASP A 65 27.22 -4.94 -21.49
C ASP A 65 26.77 -4.22 -20.20
N ARG A 66 26.00 -4.89 -19.34
CA ARG A 66 25.29 -4.36 -18.17
C ARG A 66 25.64 -5.10 -16.88
N THR A 67 26.74 -5.84 -16.85
CA THR A 67 27.19 -6.55 -15.64
C THR A 67 28.37 -5.82 -15.02
N ILE A 68 28.33 -5.66 -13.70
CA ILE A 68 29.44 -5.14 -12.89
C ILE A 68 29.86 -6.18 -11.85
N ILE A 69 31.13 -6.17 -11.49
CA ILE A 69 31.69 -6.99 -10.43
C ILE A 69 31.92 -6.10 -9.21
N VAL A 70 31.40 -6.50 -8.06
CA VAL A 70 31.61 -5.80 -6.78
C VAL A 70 32.45 -6.67 -5.86
N ALA A 71 33.51 -6.09 -5.29
CA ALA A 71 34.37 -6.75 -4.32
C ALA A 71 34.38 -5.99 -2.99
N ALA A 72 34.26 -6.68 -1.86
CA ALA A 72 34.46 -6.08 -0.53
C ALA A 72 35.84 -6.44 0.04
N GLY A 73 36.51 -5.46 0.66
CA GLY A 73 37.74 -5.67 1.43
C GLY A 73 38.95 -6.12 0.58
N THR A 74 39.73 -7.06 1.12
CA THR A 74 40.94 -7.62 0.48
C THR A 74 40.65 -8.81 -0.43
N SER A 75 39.38 -9.05 -0.77
CA SER A 75 38.99 -10.15 -1.65
C SER A 75 39.84 -10.12 -2.93
N PRO A 76 40.65 -11.15 -3.19
CA PRO A 76 41.60 -11.14 -4.29
C PRO A 76 40.82 -11.22 -5.60
N VAL A 77 40.66 -10.08 -6.25
CA VAL A 77 40.26 -10.05 -7.66
C VAL A 77 41.47 -10.56 -8.44
N THR A 78 41.42 -11.82 -8.88
CA THR A 78 42.51 -12.43 -9.64
C THR A 78 42.56 -11.84 -11.06
N ALA A 79 43.75 -11.82 -11.67
CA ALA A 79 43.96 -11.19 -12.98
C ALA A 79 43.12 -11.81 -14.12
N SER A 80 42.68 -13.07 -13.98
CA SER A 80 41.72 -13.72 -14.89
C SER A 80 40.30 -13.16 -14.78
N GLN A 81 39.94 -12.55 -13.64
CA GLN A 81 38.64 -11.95 -13.37
C GLN A 81 38.52 -10.52 -13.94
N ALA A 82 39.64 -9.81 -14.10
CA ALA A 82 39.70 -8.54 -14.83
C ALA A 82 39.68 -8.74 -16.37
N ALA A 83 40.08 -9.92 -16.85
CA ALA A 83 40.18 -10.24 -18.28
C ALA A 83 38.83 -10.42 -18.99
N ALA A 84 37.72 -10.53 -18.26
CA ALA A 84 36.37 -10.64 -18.81
C ALA A 84 35.79 -9.31 -19.36
N GLY A 85 36.55 -8.22 -19.31
CA GLY A 85 36.15 -6.91 -19.84
C GLY A 85 35.07 -6.19 -19.03
N GLN A 86 34.71 -6.69 -17.85
CA GLN A 86 33.67 -6.11 -17.01
C GLN A 86 34.27 -5.15 -15.98
N PRO A 87 33.59 -4.03 -15.65
CA PRO A 87 34.07 -3.12 -14.64
C PRO A 87 34.04 -3.79 -13.25
N VAL A 88 35.19 -3.76 -12.57
CA VAL A 88 35.35 -4.22 -11.19
C VAL A 88 35.39 -3.01 -10.28
N LEU A 89 34.45 -2.95 -9.33
CA LEU A 89 34.32 -1.88 -8.36
C LEU A 89 34.55 -2.44 -6.95
N ARG A 90 35.36 -1.75 -6.15
CA ARG A 90 35.78 -2.16 -4.81
C ARG A 90 35.10 -1.31 -3.75
N LEU A 91 34.51 -1.97 -2.77
CA LEU A 91 33.94 -1.33 -1.59
C LEU A 91 34.98 -1.27 -0.47
N PRO A 92 35.13 -0.12 0.23
CA PRO A 92 34.34 1.11 0.09
C PRO A 92 34.91 2.15 -0.92
N GLN A 93 36.02 1.86 -1.59
CA GLN A 93 36.78 2.87 -2.37
C GLN A 93 35.97 3.48 -3.53
N ASP A 94 35.18 2.64 -4.21
CA ASP A 94 34.42 3.00 -5.41
C ASP A 94 32.93 3.27 -5.12
N GLU A 95 32.56 3.47 -3.85
CA GLU A 95 31.16 3.73 -3.46
C GLU A 95 30.50 4.86 -4.26
N GLN A 96 31.22 5.97 -4.47
CA GLN A 96 30.68 7.10 -5.23
C GLN A 96 30.43 6.74 -6.70
N GLN A 97 31.29 5.92 -7.29
CA GLN A 97 31.13 5.44 -8.66
C GLN A 97 29.95 4.47 -8.76
N ILE A 98 29.79 3.57 -7.79
CA ILE A 98 28.67 2.64 -7.71
C ILE A 98 27.35 3.40 -7.56
N VAL A 99 27.29 4.41 -6.68
CA VAL A 99 26.06 5.23 -6.50
C VAL A 99 25.68 5.95 -7.78
N ARG A 100 26.63 6.58 -8.48
CA ARG A 100 26.33 7.25 -9.76
C ARG A 100 25.80 6.28 -10.80
N LEU A 101 26.43 5.12 -10.94
CA LEU A 101 25.94 4.06 -11.83
C LEU A 101 24.53 3.61 -11.46
N PHE A 102 24.23 3.49 -10.17
CA PHE A 102 22.90 3.11 -9.70
C PHE A 102 21.87 4.21 -9.94
N GLU A 103 22.24 5.48 -9.76
CA GLU A 103 21.38 6.64 -10.06
C GLU A 103 21.06 6.69 -11.55
N ASP A 104 22.05 6.52 -12.43
CA ASP A 104 21.87 6.47 -13.88
C ASP A 104 20.97 5.29 -14.29
N THR A 105 21.15 4.13 -13.65
CA THR A 105 20.32 2.94 -13.88
C THR A 105 18.88 3.13 -13.38
N ALA A 106 18.70 3.83 -12.26
CA ALA A 106 17.40 4.07 -11.65
C ALA A 106 16.62 5.19 -12.35
N ALA A 107 17.29 6.14 -13.01
CA ALA A 107 16.67 7.32 -13.61
C ALA A 107 15.45 7.00 -14.49
N PRO A 108 15.48 6.03 -15.43
CA PRO A 108 14.30 5.71 -16.24
C PRO A 108 13.11 5.18 -15.42
N VAL A 109 13.38 4.45 -14.33
CA VAL A 109 12.33 3.96 -13.42
C VAL A 109 11.72 5.12 -12.63
N LEU A 110 12.58 6.00 -12.09
CA LEU A 110 12.14 7.18 -11.35
C LEU A 110 11.35 8.14 -12.24
N ASP A 111 11.78 8.34 -13.49
CA ASP A 111 11.07 9.20 -14.44
C ASP A 111 9.70 8.63 -14.82
N ARG A 112 9.58 7.31 -14.94
CA ARG A 112 8.26 6.68 -15.12
C ARG A 112 7.37 6.84 -13.90
N LEU A 113 7.88 6.63 -12.69
CA LEU A 113 7.11 6.86 -11.47
C LEU A 113 6.72 8.35 -11.30
N ARG A 114 7.54 9.29 -11.75
CA ARG A 114 7.17 10.71 -11.80
C ARG A 114 6.09 10.97 -12.85
N ALA A 115 6.21 10.37 -14.03
CA ALA A 115 5.23 10.51 -15.10
C ALA A 115 3.84 9.97 -14.69
N THR A 116 3.80 9.03 -13.74
CA THR A 116 2.57 8.52 -13.14
C THR A 116 2.03 9.44 -12.04
N GLY A 117 2.63 10.60 -11.77
CA GLY A 117 2.18 11.51 -10.71
C GLY A 117 2.58 11.08 -9.30
N CYS A 118 3.45 10.07 -9.14
CA CYS A 118 4.07 9.85 -7.83
C CYS A 118 5.05 10.97 -7.51
N ARG A 119 5.09 11.37 -6.24
CA ARG A 119 6.12 12.26 -5.73
C ARG A 119 7.36 11.45 -5.38
N ILE A 120 8.49 11.78 -6.01
CA ILE A 120 9.79 11.24 -5.63
C ILE A 120 10.48 12.21 -4.70
N GLY A 121 10.81 11.75 -3.50
CA GLY A 121 11.51 12.53 -2.48
C GLY A 121 12.61 11.74 -1.81
N PHE A 122 13.13 12.32 -0.72
CA PHE A 122 14.24 11.78 0.03
C PHE A 122 13.90 11.73 1.52
N THR A 123 14.23 10.62 2.18
CA THR A 123 14.01 10.47 3.62
C THR A 123 15.10 9.63 4.27
N ASP A 124 15.10 9.56 5.60
CA ASP A 124 16.08 8.76 6.35
C ASP A 124 15.75 7.26 6.23
N PRO A 125 16.70 6.40 5.80
CA PRO A 125 16.47 4.96 5.66
C PRO A 125 16.09 4.27 6.98
N ARG A 126 16.31 4.89 8.15
CA ARG A 126 15.88 4.34 9.44
C ARG A 126 14.36 4.10 9.50
N HIS A 127 13.57 4.85 8.75
CA HIS A 127 12.11 4.72 8.71
C HIS A 127 11.65 3.40 8.10
N ARG A 128 12.52 2.69 7.37
CA ARG A 128 12.27 1.31 6.89
C ARG A 128 11.96 0.35 8.02
N ARG A 129 12.58 0.53 9.20
CA ARG A 129 12.41 -0.35 10.36
C ARG A 129 11.13 -0.07 11.13
N SER A 130 10.63 1.17 11.09
CA SER A 130 9.40 1.55 11.77
C SER A 130 8.13 1.21 10.98
N GLY A 131 8.25 0.93 9.67
CA GLY A 131 7.08 0.67 8.81
C GLY A 131 6.28 1.92 8.47
N TYR A 132 6.78 3.11 8.83
CA TYR A 132 6.12 4.40 8.60
C TYR A 132 7.16 5.52 8.41
N VAL A 133 6.87 6.43 7.47
CA VAL A 133 7.60 7.68 7.21
C VAL A 133 6.70 8.89 7.50
N PRO A 134 7.09 9.81 8.40
CA PRO A 134 6.32 11.03 8.61
C PRO A 134 6.23 11.90 7.34
N PRO A 135 5.09 12.54 7.03
CA PRO A 135 4.94 13.38 5.84
C PRO A 135 6.02 14.46 5.73
N LEU A 136 6.35 15.09 6.87
CA LEU A 136 7.38 16.14 6.97
C LEU A 136 8.82 15.60 6.87
N ALA A 137 9.01 14.29 6.94
CA ALA A 137 10.31 13.64 6.80
C ALA A 137 10.68 13.36 5.34
N VAL A 138 9.73 13.49 4.39
CA VAL A 138 9.99 13.36 2.95
C VAL A 138 10.27 14.75 2.38
N THR A 139 11.44 14.92 1.76
CA THR A 139 11.88 16.20 1.18
C THR A 139 12.10 16.08 -0.31
N ASP A 140 11.81 17.14 -1.08
CA ASP A 140 11.98 17.12 -2.55
C ASP A 140 13.44 17.23 -3.00
N TRP A 141 14.32 17.67 -2.10
CA TRP A 141 15.75 17.73 -2.32
C TRP A 141 16.50 16.89 -1.29
N ARG A 142 17.65 16.39 -1.70
CA ARG A 142 18.57 15.64 -0.85
C ARG A 142 19.32 16.62 0.06
N ARG A 143 19.08 16.53 1.37
CA ARG A 143 19.79 17.26 2.44
C ARG A 143 21.17 16.68 2.74
N HIS A 144 21.33 15.37 2.64
CA HIS A 144 22.62 14.70 2.83
C HIS A 144 22.75 13.41 2.00
N PRO A 145 23.99 12.96 1.70
CA PRO A 145 24.23 11.80 0.82
C PRO A 145 23.62 10.48 1.32
N GLY A 146 23.42 10.35 2.63
CA GLY A 146 22.86 9.14 3.26
C GLY A 146 21.34 9.00 3.19
N GLN A 147 20.60 9.99 2.68
CA GLN A 147 19.15 9.83 2.50
C GLN A 147 18.84 8.78 1.43
N ALA A 148 17.71 8.11 1.58
CA ALA A 148 17.19 7.15 0.63
C ALA A 148 16.19 7.81 -0.31
N VAL A 149 16.07 7.27 -1.52
CA VAL A 149 15.00 7.68 -2.44
C VAL A 149 13.69 7.01 -2.02
N TYR A 150 12.65 7.82 -1.90
CA TYR A 150 11.34 7.42 -1.46
C TYR A 150 10.29 7.86 -2.47
N VAL A 151 9.32 7.00 -2.74
CA VAL A 151 8.17 7.31 -3.59
C VAL A 151 6.92 7.41 -2.73
N ASN A 152 6.22 8.54 -2.86
CA ASN A 152 4.89 8.76 -2.29
C ASN A 152 3.86 8.74 -3.43
N CYS A 153 2.88 7.86 -3.31
CA CYS A 153 1.86 7.57 -4.32
C CYS A 153 0.48 8.13 -3.96
N GLY A 154 0.39 9.08 -3.01
CA GLY A 154 -0.88 9.63 -2.52
C GLY A 154 -1.79 10.17 -3.64
N GLN A 155 -1.22 10.81 -4.67
CA GLN A 155 -1.99 11.35 -5.80
C GLN A 155 -2.26 10.32 -6.91
N LEU A 156 -1.33 9.41 -7.19
CA LEU A 156 -1.50 8.43 -8.28
C LEU A 156 -2.62 7.42 -8.00
N ALA A 157 -2.88 7.09 -6.73
CA ALA A 157 -3.83 6.05 -6.36
C ALA A 157 -5.30 6.33 -6.78
N CYS A 158 -5.62 7.45 -7.43
CA CYS A 158 -6.97 7.78 -7.92
C CYS A 158 -7.11 7.95 -9.44
N GLY A 159 -6.03 8.01 -10.23
CA GLY A 159 -6.07 8.38 -11.66
C GLY A 159 -6.84 9.69 -11.93
N ASP A 160 -7.35 9.87 -13.15
CA ASP A 160 -8.19 11.01 -13.56
C ASP A 160 -9.63 10.94 -13.03
N ALA A 161 -9.91 10.12 -12.01
CA ALA A 161 -11.26 10.00 -11.47
C ALA A 161 -11.77 11.38 -11.02
N ASP A 162 -12.97 11.74 -11.50
CA ASP A 162 -13.67 12.95 -11.10
C ASP A 162 -13.61 13.13 -9.57
N ILE A 163 -13.51 14.38 -9.15
CA ILE A 163 -13.21 14.90 -7.80
C ILE A 163 -14.05 14.24 -6.67
N GLY A 164 -15.14 13.55 -7.01
CA GLY A 164 -15.90 12.65 -6.15
C GLY A 164 -15.16 11.36 -5.77
N LEU A 165 -14.90 10.45 -6.72
CA LEU A 165 -14.46 9.05 -6.49
C LEU A 165 -13.02 8.86 -6.06
N ALA A 166 -12.23 9.95 -6.01
CA ALA A 166 -10.81 9.87 -5.73
C ALA A 166 -10.49 9.20 -4.38
N HIS A 167 -11.33 9.37 -3.36
CA HIS A 167 -11.07 8.80 -2.02
C HIS A 167 -11.35 7.29 -1.94
N THR A 168 -12.52 6.83 -2.39
CA THR A 168 -12.88 5.39 -2.42
C THR A 168 -11.95 4.60 -3.36
N VAL A 169 -11.63 5.16 -4.52
CA VAL A 169 -10.65 4.56 -5.46
C VAL A 169 -9.28 4.47 -4.80
N ARG A 170 -8.81 5.55 -4.15
CA ARG A 170 -7.52 5.56 -3.43
C ARG A 170 -7.47 4.51 -2.33
N ARG A 171 -8.50 4.41 -1.48
CA ARG A 171 -8.59 3.38 -0.42
C ARG A 171 -8.54 1.97 -0.99
N SER A 172 -9.22 1.73 -2.10
CA SER A 172 -9.21 0.40 -2.75
C SER A 172 -7.87 0.06 -3.40
N ASN A 173 -7.29 0.99 -4.17
CA ASN A 173 -5.98 0.81 -4.77
C ASN A 173 -4.90 0.60 -3.70
N PHE A 174 -4.95 1.38 -2.61
CA PHE A 174 -4.11 1.20 -1.43
C PHE A 174 -4.24 -0.22 -0.86
N ARG A 175 -5.46 -0.66 -0.52
CA ARG A 175 -5.73 -2.01 0.03
C ARG A 175 -5.23 -3.12 -0.90
N SER A 176 -5.47 -2.97 -2.19
CA SER A 176 -5.09 -3.93 -3.22
C SER A 176 -3.58 -4.04 -3.37
N LEU A 177 -2.86 -2.92 -3.34
CA LEU A 177 -1.39 -2.90 -3.40
C LEU A 177 -0.75 -3.49 -2.13
N HIS A 178 -1.28 -3.20 -0.94
CA HIS A 178 -0.83 -3.84 0.30
C HIS A 178 -1.05 -5.35 0.29
N ARG A 179 -2.20 -5.81 -0.23
CA ARG A 179 -2.51 -7.23 -0.33
C ARG A 179 -1.59 -7.94 -1.32
N ARG A 180 -1.32 -7.34 -2.48
CA ARG A 180 -0.47 -7.93 -3.54
C ARG A 180 1.02 -7.88 -3.19
N PHE A 181 1.47 -6.85 -2.48
CA PHE A 181 2.90 -6.61 -2.19
C PHE A 181 3.16 -6.22 -0.72
N PRO A 182 2.85 -7.10 0.25
CA PRO A 182 2.81 -6.73 1.67
C PRO A 182 4.15 -6.27 2.27
N ALA A 183 5.27 -6.69 1.68
CA ALA A 183 6.62 -6.35 2.17
C ALA A 183 7.23 -5.11 1.52
N ALA A 184 6.56 -4.50 0.53
CA ALA A 184 7.13 -3.41 -0.28
C ALA A 184 6.90 -2.01 0.31
N TRP A 185 5.87 -1.87 1.14
CA TRP A 185 5.35 -0.56 1.54
C TRP A 185 5.91 -0.10 2.88
N THR A 186 6.13 1.20 3.00
CA THR A 186 6.49 1.88 4.24
C THR A 186 5.72 3.19 4.24
N ASP A 187 4.45 3.13 4.60
CA ASP A 187 3.46 4.17 4.29
C ASP A 187 3.77 5.51 4.96
N THR A 188 3.20 6.56 4.39
CA THR A 188 3.21 7.89 4.99
C THR A 188 1.90 8.08 5.75
N VAL A 189 1.96 8.17 7.07
CA VAL A 189 0.79 8.38 7.95
C VAL A 189 0.77 9.83 8.44
N ALA A 190 -0.30 10.55 8.13
CA ALA A 190 -0.67 11.83 8.74
C ALA A 190 -1.82 11.64 9.73
N ASP A 191 -2.16 12.68 10.49
CA ASP A 191 -3.22 12.62 11.51
C ASP A 191 -4.61 12.26 10.93
N ASP A 192 -4.85 12.54 9.66
CA ASP A 192 -6.12 12.39 8.96
C ASP A 192 -6.05 11.49 7.71
N LEU A 193 -4.85 11.10 7.26
CA LEU A 193 -4.68 10.33 6.03
C LEU A 193 -3.46 9.40 6.06
N THR A 194 -3.64 8.16 5.62
CA THR A 194 -2.53 7.28 5.25
C THR A 194 -2.34 7.31 3.74
N GLU A 195 -1.17 7.75 3.30
CA GLU A 195 -0.73 7.74 1.91
C GLU A 195 0.20 6.56 1.64
N LEU A 196 0.00 5.92 0.48
CA LEU A 196 0.85 4.83 0.05
C LEU A 196 2.26 5.35 -0.25
N GLY A 197 3.27 4.69 0.30
CA GLY A 197 4.64 5.02 -0.05
C GLY A 197 5.63 3.89 0.20
N ALA A 198 6.79 4.00 -0.42
CA ALA A 198 7.81 2.97 -0.37
C ALA A 198 9.20 3.55 -0.63
N PHE A 199 10.22 2.87 -0.11
CA PHE A 199 11.58 3.07 -0.59
C PHE A 199 11.70 2.45 -1.97
N VAL A 200 12.17 3.22 -2.97
CA VAL A 200 12.17 2.74 -4.37
C VAL A 200 12.98 1.46 -4.53
N ALA A 201 14.06 1.33 -3.77
CA ALA A 201 14.91 0.14 -3.79
C ALA A 201 14.21 -1.16 -3.33
N ASP A 202 13.16 -1.03 -2.53
CA ASP A 202 12.39 -2.16 -1.99
C ASP A 202 11.18 -2.53 -2.87
N LEU A 203 10.86 -1.71 -3.87
CA LEU A 203 9.75 -1.98 -4.76
C LEU A 203 10.08 -3.14 -5.73
N PRO A 204 9.29 -4.22 -5.74
CA PRO A 204 9.44 -5.24 -6.77
C PRO A 204 9.00 -4.70 -8.13
N ALA A 205 9.58 -5.25 -9.20
CA ALA A 205 9.23 -4.91 -10.59
C ALA A 205 7.72 -4.92 -10.85
N ALA A 206 7.00 -5.91 -10.31
CA ALA A 206 5.56 -6.04 -10.46
C ALA A 206 4.77 -4.93 -9.75
N ALA A 207 5.28 -4.38 -8.63
CA ALA A 207 4.64 -3.24 -7.97
C ALA A 207 4.86 -1.96 -8.78
N ILE A 208 6.04 -1.77 -9.35
CA ILE A 208 6.33 -0.63 -10.24
C ILE A 208 5.43 -0.70 -11.47
N ASP A 209 5.30 -1.87 -12.09
CA ASP A 209 4.43 -2.07 -13.25
C ASP A 209 2.95 -1.81 -12.90
N ALA A 210 2.48 -2.22 -11.72
CA ALA A 210 1.13 -1.95 -11.24
C ALA A 210 0.88 -0.45 -10.92
N LEU A 211 1.87 0.25 -10.37
CA LEU A 211 1.79 1.70 -10.21
C LEU A 211 1.76 2.40 -11.57
N CYS A 212 2.58 1.95 -12.53
CA CYS A 212 2.58 2.53 -13.86
C CYS A 212 1.25 2.28 -14.61
N SER A 213 0.65 1.10 -14.46
CA SER A 213 -0.64 0.80 -15.11
C SER A 213 -1.77 1.69 -14.58
N LEU A 214 -1.68 2.15 -13.33
CA LEU A 214 -2.66 3.06 -12.74
C LEU A 214 -2.76 4.41 -13.46
N ALA A 215 -1.63 4.91 -13.98
CA ALA A 215 -1.60 6.15 -14.74
C ALA A 215 -1.99 5.94 -16.21
N ASP A 216 -1.53 4.83 -16.80
CA ASP A 216 -1.60 4.66 -18.25
C ASP A 216 -2.94 4.08 -18.72
N ARG A 217 -3.61 3.24 -17.92
CA ARG A 217 -4.68 2.35 -18.40
C ARG A 217 -5.81 2.06 -17.42
N GLU A 218 -5.52 1.97 -16.13
CA GLU A 218 -6.44 1.40 -15.13
C GLU A 218 -6.64 2.34 -13.96
N THR A 219 -7.80 2.96 -13.79
CA THR A 219 -8.04 3.80 -12.61
C THR A 219 -8.21 2.96 -11.32
N ILE A 220 -8.57 1.68 -11.46
CA ILE A 220 -8.87 0.74 -10.36
C ILE A 220 -8.11 -0.57 -10.61
N LEU A 221 -7.30 -1.01 -9.64
CA LEU A 221 -6.52 -2.25 -9.73
C LEU A 221 -7.34 -3.52 -9.49
N ASP A 222 -8.40 -3.41 -8.69
CA ASP A 222 -9.23 -4.52 -8.24
C ASP A 222 -10.67 -4.03 -8.07
N THR A 223 -11.52 -4.39 -9.03
CA THR A 223 -12.92 -3.94 -9.06
C THR A 223 -13.73 -4.55 -7.91
N ASP A 224 -13.39 -5.76 -7.48
CA ASP A 224 -14.09 -6.42 -6.36
C ASP A 224 -13.73 -5.75 -5.04
N ASP A 225 -12.46 -5.41 -4.83
CA ASP A 225 -12.06 -4.63 -3.66
C ASP A 225 -12.67 -3.21 -3.70
N HIS A 226 -12.77 -2.59 -4.88
CA HIS A 226 -13.39 -1.27 -5.00
C HIS A 226 -14.87 -1.30 -4.61
N ARG A 227 -15.61 -2.33 -5.05
CA ARG A 227 -17.00 -2.55 -4.62
C ARG A 227 -17.10 -2.77 -3.11
N ALA A 228 -16.20 -3.56 -2.53
CA ALA A 228 -16.17 -3.79 -1.09
C ALA A 228 -15.90 -2.50 -0.29
N VAL A 229 -14.98 -1.64 -0.74
CA VAL A 229 -14.73 -0.34 -0.09
C VAL A 229 -15.94 0.58 -0.21
N HIS A 230 -16.62 0.57 -1.36
CA HIS A 230 -17.84 1.34 -1.55
C HIS A 230 -18.96 0.90 -0.59
N GLU A 231 -19.10 -0.41 -0.34
CA GLU A 231 -20.00 -0.95 0.68
C GLU A 231 -19.55 -0.56 2.10
N ASP A 232 -18.25 -0.63 2.40
CA ASP A 232 -17.68 -0.19 3.69
C ASP A 232 -18.01 1.29 3.97
N ASP A 233 -17.86 2.17 2.97
CA ASP A 233 -18.18 3.60 3.07
C ASP A 233 -19.67 3.83 3.40
N ILE A 234 -20.57 3.03 2.79
CA ILE A 234 -22.02 3.09 3.05
C ILE A 234 -22.32 2.69 4.50
N VAL A 235 -21.74 1.59 4.96
CA VAL A 235 -21.94 1.09 6.32
C VAL A 235 -21.37 2.08 7.35
N GLU A 236 -20.21 2.65 7.09
CA GLU A 236 -19.57 3.66 7.95
C GLU A 236 -20.41 4.94 8.03
N SER A 237 -20.90 5.44 6.89
CA SER A 237 -21.81 6.60 6.82
C SER A 237 -23.10 6.39 7.63
N TRP A 238 -23.69 5.19 7.56
CA TRP A 238 -24.84 4.85 8.39
C TRP A 238 -24.52 4.94 9.89
N ALA A 239 -23.42 4.33 10.29
CA ALA A 239 -23.05 4.20 11.70
C ALA A 239 -22.66 5.55 12.34
N LEU A 240 -22.03 6.45 11.58
CA LEU A 240 -21.54 7.73 12.09
C LEU A 240 -22.59 8.84 12.05
N GLU A 241 -23.41 8.91 11.01
CA GLU A 241 -24.24 10.09 10.75
C GLU A 241 -25.71 9.74 10.46
N ALA A 242 -25.97 8.92 9.43
CA ALA A 242 -27.31 8.80 8.89
C ALA A 242 -28.31 8.12 9.86
N ALA A 243 -27.85 7.20 10.71
CA ALA A 243 -28.71 6.60 11.73
C ALA A 243 -29.30 7.64 12.69
N PHE A 244 -28.49 8.64 13.08
CA PHE A 244 -28.95 9.73 13.95
C PHE A 244 -29.95 10.65 13.25
N ASP A 245 -29.70 10.97 11.99
CA ASP A 245 -30.59 11.81 11.18
C ASP A 245 -31.93 11.13 10.93
N VAL A 246 -31.94 9.83 10.60
CA VAL A 246 -33.17 9.05 10.48
C VAL A 246 -33.90 9.03 11.81
N TYR A 247 -33.22 8.68 12.91
CA TYR A 247 -33.81 8.61 14.24
C TYR A 247 -34.50 9.93 14.63
N SER A 248 -33.85 11.06 14.35
CA SER A 248 -34.38 12.39 14.66
C SER A 248 -35.67 12.72 13.91
N ARG A 249 -35.88 12.13 12.72
CA ARG A 249 -37.10 12.30 11.90
C ARG A 249 -38.19 11.28 12.19
N LEU A 250 -37.93 10.25 13.00
CA LEU A 250 -38.93 9.26 13.36
C LEU A 250 -40.00 9.83 14.32
N PRO A 251 -41.28 9.43 14.18
CA PRO A 251 -42.30 9.74 15.16
C PRO A 251 -41.96 9.19 16.56
N PRO A 252 -42.45 9.80 17.66
CA PRO A 252 -42.11 9.37 19.03
C PRO A 252 -42.38 7.90 19.34
N ALA A 253 -43.45 7.32 18.78
CA ALA A 253 -43.75 5.91 18.96
C ALA A 253 -42.72 4.99 18.28
N CYS A 254 -42.25 5.36 17.09
CA CYS A 254 -41.22 4.61 16.36
C CYS A 254 -39.86 4.71 17.04
N ARG A 255 -39.50 5.88 17.59
CA ARG A 255 -38.27 6.05 18.40
C ARG A 255 -38.24 5.10 19.59
N LYS A 256 -39.37 4.95 20.31
CA LYS A 256 -39.47 4.00 21.43
C LYS A 256 -39.25 2.54 21.00
N VAL A 257 -39.68 2.17 19.79
CA VAL A 257 -39.44 0.84 19.22
C VAL A 257 -37.97 0.70 18.83
N TRP A 258 -37.40 1.71 18.16
CA TRP A 258 -35.98 1.78 17.83
C TRP A 258 -35.09 1.59 19.07
N ASP A 259 -35.33 2.36 20.13
CA ASP A 259 -34.54 2.31 21.37
C ASP A 259 -34.58 0.94 22.07
N ARG A 260 -35.63 0.15 21.81
CA ARG A 260 -35.79 -1.22 22.34
C ARG A 260 -35.26 -2.29 21.39
N THR A 261 -35.04 -1.94 20.13
CA THR A 261 -34.53 -2.84 19.10
C THR A 261 -33.00 -2.82 19.15
N CYS A 262 -32.35 -3.97 19.06
CA CYS A 262 -30.90 -3.98 19.05
C CYS A 262 -30.37 -3.27 17.77
N PRO A 263 -29.24 -2.54 17.84
CA PRO A 263 -28.73 -1.78 16.70
C PRO A 263 -28.52 -2.62 15.44
N TYR A 264 -28.05 -3.87 15.59
CA TYR A 264 -27.89 -4.79 14.46
C TYR A 264 -29.22 -5.08 13.74
N ARG A 265 -30.30 -5.32 14.49
CA ARG A 265 -31.62 -5.57 13.91
C ARG A 265 -32.16 -4.33 13.21
N VAL A 266 -31.90 -3.14 13.75
CA VAL A 266 -32.27 -1.89 13.06
C VAL A 266 -31.55 -1.77 11.72
N THR A 267 -30.24 -2.08 11.67
CA THR A 267 -29.48 -2.08 10.41
C THR A 267 -29.98 -3.15 9.43
N GLU A 268 -30.35 -4.35 9.90
CA GLU A 268 -30.97 -5.36 9.04
C GLU A 268 -32.31 -4.90 8.43
N LEU A 269 -33.17 -4.29 9.25
CA LEU A 269 -34.45 -3.76 8.78
C LEU A 269 -34.25 -2.60 7.80
N LEU A 270 -33.22 -1.78 8.00
CA LEU A 270 -32.81 -0.77 7.03
C LEU A 270 -32.45 -1.41 5.69
N HIS A 271 -31.54 -2.40 5.67
CA HIS A 271 -31.14 -3.05 4.41
C HIS A 271 -32.34 -3.68 3.69
N GLN A 272 -33.25 -4.31 4.42
CA GLN A 272 -34.51 -4.81 3.83
C GLN A 272 -35.34 -3.69 3.19
N VAL A 273 -35.48 -2.54 3.85
CA VAL A 273 -36.19 -1.39 3.27
C VAL A 273 -35.50 -0.89 2.00
N VAL A 274 -34.17 -0.79 2.01
CA VAL A 274 -33.39 -0.39 0.84
C VAL A 274 -33.58 -1.37 -0.31
N ASP A 275 -33.48 -2.67 -0.05
CA ASP A 275 -33.64 -3.74 -1.04
C ASP A 275 -35.06 -3.79 -1.63
N ASP A 276 -36.08 -3.65 -0.78
CA ASP A 276 -37.49 -3.73 -1.18
C ASP A 276 -37.97 -2.50 -1.98
N THR A 277 -37.38 -1.33 -1.73
CA THR A 277 -37.89 -0.05 -2.26
C THR A 277 -36.94 0.63 -3.24
N GLY A 278 -35.67 0.24 -3.25
CA GLY A 278 -34.60 0.94 -3.97
C GLY A 278 -34.24 2.31 -3.37
N VAL A 279 -34.90 2.74 -2.29
CA VAL A 279 -34.62 4.02 -1.61
C VAL A 279 -33.42 3.82 -0.69
N GLY A 280 -32.23 4.07 -1.24
CA GLY A 280 -30.96 3.78 -0.60
C GLY A 280 -30.00 4.97 -0.54
N PRO A 281 -28.77 4.70 -0.08
CA PRO A 281 -27.69 5.66 -0.15
C PRO A 281 -27.27 5.91 -1.61
N VAL A 282 -26.93 7.15 -1.92
CA VAL A 282 -26.22 7.54 -3.13
C VAL A 282 -24.77 7.85 -2.74
N HIS A 283 -23.83 7.15 -3.35
CA HIS A 283 -22.40 7.35 -3.13
C HIS A 283 -21.82 7.96 -4.40
N ASP A 284 -21.31 9.19 -4.29
CA ASP A 284 -20.70 9.95 -5.41
C ASP A 284 -19.18 9.85 -5.42
N GLY A 285 -18.62 9.04 -4.52
CA GLY A 285 -17.19 8.85 -4.33
C GLY A 285 -16.57 9.66 -3.20
N TRP A 286 -17.17 10.81 -2.85
CA TRP A 286 -16.68 11.72 -1.83
C TRP A 286 -17.49 11.59 -0.55
N GLN A 287 -18.81 11.47 -0.71
CA GLN A 287 -19.75 11.34 0.38
C GLN A 287 -20.79 10.28 0.05
N VAL A 288 -21.25 9.61 1.10
CA VAL A 288 -22.45 8.80 1.04
C VAL A 288 -23.60 9.67 1.52
N ARG A 289 -24.53 9.96 0.62
CA ARG A 289 -25.74 10.71 0.93
C ARG A 289 -26.93 9.77 1.01
N TRP A 290 -27.57 9.75 2.17
CA TRP A 290 -28.81 9.00 2.37
C TRP A 290 -30.02 9.86 1.99
N LEU A 291 -31.00 9.25 1.32
CA LEU A 291 -32.29 9.88 1.01
C LEU A 291 -33.20 9.93 2.26
N ILE A 292 -32.72 10.58 3.33
CA ILE A 292 -33.30 10.55 4.68
C ILE A 292 -34.81 10.87 4.69
N THR A 293 -35.24 11.84 3.89
CA THR A 293 -36.65 12.27 3.81
C THR A 293 -37.57 11.14 3.32
N GLU A 294 -37.10 10.34 2.38
CA GLU A 294 -37.85 9.23 1.78
C GLU A 294 -37.67 7.94 2.60
N LEU A 295 -36.48 7.74 3.16
CA LEU A 295 -36.10 6.56 3.92
C LEU A 295 -36.75 6.48 5.30
N ALA A 296 -36.80 7.59 6.04
CA ALA A 296 -37.34 7.63 7.41
C ALA A 296 -38.78 7.10 7.53
N PRO A 297 -39.76 7.50 6.68
CA PRO A 297 -41.12 6.96 6.78
C PRO A 297 -41.19 5.46 6.44
N LEU A 298 -40.38 4.97 5.50
CA LEU A 298 -40.34 3.55 5.14
C LEU A 298 -39.78 2.69 6.28
N LEU A 299 -38.68 3.15 6.90
CA LEU A 299 -38.10 2.47 8.05
C LEU A 299 -39.02 2.54 9.29
N ALA A 300 -39.72 3.66 9.49
CA ALA A 300 -40.75 3.77 10.53
C ALA A 300 -41.84 2.71 10.36
N ALA A 301 -42.35 2.53 9.14
CA ALA A 301 -43.37 1.53 8.83
C ALA A 301 -42.84 0.11 9.08
N ARG A 302 -41.60 -0.18 8.68
CA ARG A 302 -40.97 -1.49 8.88
C ARG A 302 -40.71 -1.80 10.36
N LEU A 303 -40.21 -0.84 11.14
CA LEU A 303 -40.00 -0.99 12.59
C LEU A 303 -41.32 -1.28 13.32
N MET A 304 -42.38 -0.56 12.96
CA MET A 304 -43.70 -0.78 13.57
C MET A 304 -44.36 -2.09 13.10
N ALA A 305 -44.08 -2.55 11.88
CA ALA A 305 -44.46 -3.89 11.44
C ALA A 305 -43.72 -4.97 12.25
N GLU A 306 -42.40 -4.85 12.38
CA GLU A 306 -41.58 -5.77 13.17
C GLU A 306 -42.06 -5.84 14.62
N HIS A 307 -42.31 -4.70 15.25
CA HIS A 307 -42.81 -4.63 16.63
C HIS A 307 -44.16 -5.34 16.81
N ARG A 308 -45.04 -5.30 15.80
CA ARG A 308 -46.33 -6.02 15.82
C ARG A 308 -46.16 -7.53 15.66
N HIS A 309 -45.07 -7.98 15.05
CA HIS A 309 -44.78 -9.39 14.80
C HIS A 309 -43.87 -10.02 15.85
N THR A 310 -43.16 -9.25 16.67
CA THR A 310 -42.40 -9.77 17.82
C THR A 310 -43.35 -10.10 18.99
N PRO A 311 -43.46 -11.37 19.42
CA PRO A 311 -44.32 -11.74 20.54
C PRO A 311 -43.83 -11.09 21.86
N PRO A 312 -44.75 -10.70 22.77
CA PRO A 312 -44.38 -10.12 24.04
C PRO A 312 -43.61 -11.15 24.89
N GLY A 313 -42.34 -10.87 25.21
CA GLY A 313 -41.54 -11.68 26.13
C GLY A 313 -40.20 -12.21 25.59
N THR A 314 -39.80 -11.90 24.35
CA THR A 314 -38.43 -12.21 23.91
C THR A 314 -37.44 -11.33 24.69
N PRO A 315 -36.52 -11.90 25.48
CA PRO A 315 -35.58 -11.11 26.27
C PRO A 315 -34.74 -10.23 25.35
N SER A 316 -34.60 -8.96 25.73
CA SER A 316 -33.78 -8.00 25.02
C SER A 316 -32.34 -8.51 24.89
N ALA A 317 -31.78 -8.49 23.68
CA ALA A 317 -30.39 -8.85 23.38
C ALA A 317 -29.34 -7.95 24.10
N ILE A 318 -29.78 -7.06 25.00
CA ILE A 318 -28.96 -6.19 25.84
C ILE A 318 -27.95 -6.99 26.69
N THR A 319 -28.27 -8.21 27.13
CA THR A 319 -27.34 -9.00 27.96
C THR A 319 -26.19 -9.63 27.16
N ALA A 320 -26.39 -9.97 25.89
CA ALA A 320 -25.34 -10.55 25.04
C ALA A 320 -24.39 -9.48 24.45
N LEU A 321 -24.88 -8.24 24.28
CA LEU A 321 -24.12 -7.12 23.72
C LEU A 321 -23.28 -6.39 24.76
N GLN A 322 -23.69 -6.34 26.04
CA GLN A 322 -22.86 -5.82 27.12
C GLN A 322 -21.58 -6.66 27.30
N ASP A 323 -21.66 -7.97 27.11
CA ASP A 323 -20.51 -8.90 27.15
C ASP A 323 -19.58 -8.79 25.93
N HIS A 324 -20.08 -8.35 24.77
CA HIS A 324 -19.28 -8.17 23.55
C HIS A 324 -18.66 -6.75 23.46
N ALA A 325 -19.39 -5.72 23.86
CA ALA A 325 -18.89 -4.34 23.95
C ALA A 325 -17.82 -4.17 25.04
N ALA A 326 -17.93 -4.91 26.16
CA ALA A 326 -16.88 -4.99 27.17
C ALA A 326 -15.56 -5.60 26.62
N ARG A 327 -15.65 -6.60 25.74
CA ARG A 327 -14.48 -7.24 25.10
C ARG A 327 -13.82 -6.34 24.03
N HIS A 328 -14.58 -5.50 23.33
CA HIS A 328 -14.04 -4.56 22.34
C HIS A 328 -13.54 -3.24 22.93
N ARG A 329 -14.15 -2.71 24.00
CA ARG A 329 -13.63 -1.52 24.69
C ARG A 329 -12.31 -1.78 25.43
N TYR A 330 -12.09 -2.98 25.96
CA TYR A 330 -10.79 -3.36 26.55
C TYR A 330 -9.66 -3.41 25.52
N ARG A 331 -9.92 -3.81 24.27
CA ARG A 331 -8.89 -3.83 23.21
C ARG A 331 -8.44 -2.45 22.71
N ARG A 332 -9.27 -1.40 22.84
CA ARG A 332 -8.88 -0.02 22.50
C ARG A 332 -8.20 0.71 23.66
N ALA A 333 -8.53 0.41 24.91
CA ALA A 333 -7.90 1.01 26.08
C ALA A 333 -6.52 0.41 26.44
N SER A 334 -6.15 -0.74 25.85
CA SER A 334 -4.85 -1.42 26.08
C SER A 334 -3.82 -1.21 24.97
N ARG A 335 -4.06 -0.32 23.99
CA ARG A 335 -2.98 0.13 23.10
C ARG A 335 -2.30 1.34 23.76
N PRO A 336 -1.00 1.25 24.13
CA PRO A 336 -0.30 2.41 24.66
C PRO A 336 -0.22 3.47 23.57
N SER A 337 -0.59 4.70 23.93
CA SER A 337 -0.37 5.89 23.12
C SER A 337 1.14 6.10 22.96
N HIS A 338 1.67 5.83 21.76
CA HIS A 338 3.01 6.26 21.35
C HIS A 338 2.98 6.70 19.89
#